data_AF-A0A455SQQ2-F1
#
_entry.id   AF-A0A455SQQ2-F1
#
_cell.length_a   1.000
_cell.length_b   1.000
_cell.length_c   1.000
_cell.angle_alpha   90.00
_cell.angle_beta   90.00
_cell.angle_gamma   90.00
#
_symmetry.space_group_name_H-M   'P 1'
#
loop_
_entity.id
_entity.type
_entity.pdbx_description
1 polymer ?
#
loop_
_entity_poly.entity_id
_entity_poly.type
_entity_poly.pdbx_seq_one_letter_code
_entity_poly.pdbx_strand_id
1 'polypeptide(L)'
;MKPERRVAFAEQLIQAGSQDAERDEMALMEPSQHASPVYSMYAAQGNAFPYGQCTWYANQRYHEMHGYFVPWRWNADAWQWKDRAYEYGWHVSSRPSVGAIMQLLGGVQGAGPFGHVGVVEKVLNNGSVVVSSMNWGVNPLAVSYWTFQSGPGVYFISRT
;
A
#
# COMPACT_ATOMS: atom_id res chain seq x y z
N MET A 1 42.41 59.82 0.46
CA MET A 1 42.26 60.74 1.60
C MET A 1 40.88 60.51 2.22
N LYS A 2 40.82 59.88 3.40
CA LYS A 2 39.68 59.93 4.36
C LYS A 2 39.93 61.13 5.30
N PRO A 3 38.93 61.76 5.96
CA PRO A 3 38.21 61.20 7.14
C PRO A 3 36.68 61.46 7.15
N GLU A 4 35.84 60.51 7.58
CA GLU A 4 35.40 60.15 8.96
C GLU A 4 34.38 61.09 9.61
N ARG A 5 33.18 60.55 9.89
CA ARG A 5 32.11 61.14 10.71
C ARG A 5 31.74 60.18 11.85
N ARG A 6 31.93 60.72 13.06
CA ARG A 6 31.19 60.59 14.33
C ARG A 6 30.49 59.27 14.71
N VAL A 7 30.89 58.83 15.89
CA VAL A 7 30.39 57.76 16.77
C VAL A 7 29.00 58.09 17.32
N ALA A 8 28.08 57.12 17.30
CA ALA A 8 27.04 56.94 18.32
C ALA A 8 26.45 55.51 18.26
N PHE A 9 26.31 54.93 19.45
CA PHE A 9 25.74 53.64 19.83
C PHE A 9 24.41 53.27 19.14
N ALA A 10 24.24 52.01 18.75
CA ALA A 10 22.95 51.36 18.64
C ALA A 10 23.10 49.86 18.93
N GLU A 11 22.19 49.39 19.76
CA GLU A 11 22.28 48.20 20.58
C GLU A 11 22.11 46.88 19.83
N GLN A 12 22.62 45.88 20.51
CA GLN A 12 22.50 44.45 20.33
C GLN A 12 21.02 43.99 20.33
N LEU A 13 20.76 42.95 19.53
CA LEU A 13 19.64 41.99 19.60
C LEU A 13 18.29 42.45 19.03
N ILE A 14 17.91 41.87 17.88
CA ILE A 14 16.65 41.16 17.58
C ILE A 14 16.65 40.89 16.06
N GLN A 15 17.16 39.72 15.63
CA GLN A 15 16.69 39.04 14.41
C GLN A 15 17.32 37.64 14.29
N ALA A 16 16.91 36.71 15.15
CA ALA A 16 17.15 35.27 14.95
C ALA A 16 16.10 34.50 15.75
N GLY A 17 14.84 34.62 15.33
CA GLY A 17 13.69 34.02 16.01
C GLY A 17 12.76 33.33 15.03
N SER A 18 13.30 32.59 14.05
CA SER A 18 12.47 31.92 13.04
C SER A 18 13.08 30.69 12.38
N GLN A 19 14.04 30.00 12.99
CA GLN A 19 14.59 28.75 12.41
C GLN A 19 14.69 27.56 13.38
N ASP A 20 14.37 27.76 14.66
CA ASP A 20 14.47 26.70 15.67
C ASP A 20 13.12 26.02 15.96
N ALA A 21 12.00 26.56 15.46
CA ALA A 21 10.67 25.98 15.72
C ALA A 21 10.15 25.00 14.64
N GLU A 22 10.77 24.95 13.45
CA GLU A 22 10.37 24.01 12.37
C GLU A 22 11.21 22.73 12.34
N ARG A 23 12.30 22.66 13.12
CA ARG A 23 13.12 21.44 13.25
C ARG A 23 12.57 20.43 14.26
N ASP A 24 11.73 20.87 15.18
CA ASP A 24 11.16 20.01 16.23
C ASP A 24 9.89 19.25 15.77
N GLU A 25 9.26 19.65 14.66
CA GLU A 25 8.11 18.93 14.10
C GLU A 25 8.50 17.75 13.19
N MET A 26 9.77 17.66 12.79
CA MET A 26 10.31 16.53 12.00
C MET A 26 10.89 15.40 12.87
N ALA A 27 10.94 15.58 14.20
CA ALA A 27 11.51 14.61 15.15
C ALA A 27 10.49 13.68 15.82
N LEU A 28 9.21 13.71 15.41
CA LEU A 28 8.15 12.83 15.95
C LEU A 28 7.67 11.73 15.00
N MET A 29 8.35 11.53 13.88
CA MET A 29 8.26 10.30 13.09
C MET A 29 9.55 9.50 13.19
N GLU A 30 10.00 9.23 14.41
CA GLU A 30 10.84 8.07 14.66
C GLU A 30 10.06 6.82 14.19
N PRO A 31 10.57 6.00 13.26
CA PRO A 31 9.90 4.76 12.91
C PRO A 31 9.82 3.92 14.18
N SER A 32 8.61 3.62 14.63
CA SER A 32 8.39 2.80 15.82
C SER A 32 9.23 1.53 15.72
N GLN A 33 10.25 1.42 16.56
CA GLN A 33 11.15 0.27 16.64
C GLN A 33 10.48 -0.97 17.27
N HIS A 34 9.15 -1.05 17.17
CA HIS A 34 8.28 -2.08 17.74
C HIS A 34 7.41 -2.76 16.69
N ALA A 35 7.83 -2.81 15.43
CA ALA A 35 7.35 -3.89 14.57
C ALA A 35 7.86 -5.20 15.19
N SER A 36 6.97 -5.96 15.84
CA SER A 36 7.31 -7.21 16.52
C SER A 36 8.28 -8.05 15.68
N PRO A 37 9.28 -8.74 16.28
CA PRO A 37 10.27 -9.51 15.52
C PRO A 37 9.64 -10.51 14.54
N VAL A 38 8.46 -11.03 14.88
CA VAL A 38 7.62 -11.86 14.01
C VAL A 38 7.16 -11.13 12.74
N TYR A 39 6.78 -9.86 12.81
CA TYR A 39 6.37 -9.05 11.66
C TYR A 39 7.53 -8.80 10.69
N SER A 40 8.71 -8.51 11.23
CA SER A 40 9.94 -8.32 10.45
C SER A 40 10.41 -9.63 9.78
N MET A 41 10.25 -10.78 10.44
CA MET A 41 10.60 -12.10 9.87
C MET A 41 9.71 -12.52 8.68
N TYR A 42 8.42 -12.13 8.66
CA TYR A 42 7.55 -12.35 7.51
C TYR A 42 7.84 -11.36 6.37
N ALA A 43 8.16 -10.10 6.69
CA ALA A 43 8.55 -9.10 5.70
C ALA A 43 9.87 -9.44 4.98
N ALA A 44 10.75 -10.20 5.62
CA ALA A 44 12.04 -10.62 5.06
C ALA A 44 11.96 -11.80 4.07
N GLN A 45 10.81 -12.46 3.92
CA GLN A 45 10.66 -13.58 3.00
C GLN A 45 10.03 -13.09 1.69
N GLY A 46 10.71 -13.32 0.57
CA GLY A 46 10.24 -12.95 -0.77
C GLY A 46 8.87 -13.53 -1.14
N ASN A 47 8.41 -13.20 -2.33
CA ASN A 47 7.10 -13.61 -2.83
C ASN A 47 6.94 -15.15 -2.84
N ALA A 48 6.03 -15.65 -2.01
CA ALA A 48 5.83 -17.09 -1.78
C ALA A 48 4.94 -17.78 -2.83
N PHE A 49 4.27 -17.00 -3.68
CA PHE A 49 3.28 -17.51 -4.62
C PHE A 49 3.95 -17.97 -5.94
N PRO A 50 3.32 -18.87 -6.71
CA PRO A 50 3.88 -19.30 -7.99
C PRO A 50 3.80 -18.19 -9.04
N TYR A 51 4.93 -17.90 -9.70
CA TYR A 51 4.98 -16.92 -10.80
C TYR A 51 3.91 -17.19 -11.86
N GLY A 52 3.32 -16.11 -12.41
CA GLY A 52 2.26 -16.18 -13.41
C GLY A 52 0.86 -16.38 -12.84
N GLN A 53 0.70 -16.56 -11.51
CA GLN A 53 -0.61 -16.57 -10.86
C GLN A 53 -1.06 -15.16 -10.44
N CYS A 54 -2.37 -14.98 -10.31
CA CYS A 54 -2.96 -13.72 -9.85
C CYS A 54 -2.46 -13.35 -8.43
N THR A 55 -2.34 -14.34 -7.56
CA THR A 55 -1.80 -14.22 -6.19
C THR A 55 -0.35 -13.76 -6.16
N TRP A 56 0.50 -14.31 -7.06
CA TRP A 56 1.89 -13.87 -7.18
C TRP A 56 1.98 -12.42 -7.62
N TYR A 57 1.25 -12.04 -8.68
CA TYR A 57 1.29 -10.68 -9.16
C TYR A 57 0.75 -9.70 -8.13
N ALA A 58 -0.39 -9.99 -7.51
CA ALA A 58 -0.98 -9.12 -6.49
C ALA A 58 -0.02 -8.92 -5.31
N ASN A 59 0.63 -9.99 -4.84
CA ASN A 59 1.62 -9.89 -3.77
C ASN A 59 2.86 -9.08 -4.18
N GLN A 60 3.35 -9.28 -5.42
CA GLN A 60 4.50 -8.54 -5.94
C GLN A 60 4.21 -7.05 -6.09
N ARG A 61 3.09 -6.72 -6.74
CA ARG A 61 2.65 -5.35 -6.99
C ARG A 61 2.34 -4.62 -5.68
N TYR A 62 1.72 -5.30 -4.73
CA TYR A 62 1.47 -4.74 -3.41
C TYR A 62 2.78 -4.45 -2.66
N HIS A 63 3.78 -5.36 -2.74
CA HIS A 63 5.11 -5.09 -2.20
C HIS A 63 5.80 -3.91 -2.89
N GLU A 64 5.72 -3.77 -4.22
CA GLU A 64 6.27 -2.60 -4.92
C GLU A 64 5.66 -1.27 -4.44
N MET A 65 4.37 -1.27 -4.09
CA MET A 65 3.68 -0.07 -3.62
C MET A 65 3.91 0.23 -2.15
N HIS A 66 4.06 -0.79 -1.31
CA HIS A 66 4.00 -0.65 0.15
C HIS A 66 5.26 -1.13 0.90
N GLY A 67 6.18 -1.80 0.21
CA GLY A 67 7.45 -2.28 0.78
C GLY A 67 7.38 -3.58 1.59
N TYR A 68 6.26 -4.31 1.53
CA TYR A 68 6.11 -5.60 2.22
C TYR A 68 5.15 -6.54 1.48
N PHE A 69 5.37 -7.84 1.61
CA PHE A 69 4.50 -8.89 1.09
C PHE A 69 3.33 -9.19 2.04
N VAL A 70 2.28 -9.84 1.53
CA VAL A 70 1.23 -10.42 2.38
C VAL A 70 1.83 -11.54 3.26
N PRO A 71 1.42 -11.66 4.53
CA PRO A 71 2.05 -12.60 5.47
C PRO A 71 1.52 -14.04 5.38
N TRP A 72 0.38 -14.29 4.74
CA TRP A 72 -0.21 -15.62 4.66
C TRP A 72 0.41 -16.47 3.54
N ARG A 73 0.70 -17.74 3.86
CA ARG A 73 1.38 -18.69 2.94
C ARG A 73 0.63 -20.01 2.69
N TRP A 74 -0.30 -20.37 3.57
CA TRP A 74 -1.07 -21.62 3.51
C TRP A 74 -2.54 -21.31 3.35
N ASN A 75 -3.32 -22.18 2.70
CA ASN A 75 -4.72 -21.92 2.29
C ASN A 75 -4.85 -20.48 1.78
N ALA A 76 -4.12 -20.20 0.70
CA ALA A 76 -3.92 -18.87 0.15
C ALA A 76 -4.32 -18.80 -1.34
N ASP A 77 -5.30 -19.63 -1.75
CA ASP A 77 -6.02 -19.39 -2.99
C ASP A 77 -6.69 -18.02 -2.93
N ALA A 78 -6.93 -17.39 -4.08
CA ALA A 78 -7.37 -16.01 -4.15
C ALA A 78 -8.67 -15.74 -3.35
N TRP A 79 -9.62 -16.67 -3.35
CA TRP A 79 -10.87 -16.54 -2.58
C TRP A 79 -10.67 -16.54 -1.05
N GLN A 80 -9.54 -17.05 -0.55
CA GLN A 80 -9.24 -17.21 0.87
C GLN A 80 -8.58 -15.96 1.47
N TRP A 81 -8.10 -15.03 0.64
CA TRP A 81 -7.29 -13.90 1.09
C TRP A 81 -8.02 -12.97 2.06
N LYS A 82 -9.34 -12.83 1.96
CA LYS A 82 -10.20 -12.03 2.85
C LYS A 82 -10.19 -12.62 4.25
N ASP A 83 -10.34 -13.93 4.38
CA ASP A 83 -10.32 -14.60 5.70
C ASP A 83 -8.90 -14.58 6.28
N ARG A 84 -7.87 -14.79 5.45
CA ARG A 84 -6.47 -14.63 5.87
C ARG A 84 -6.15 -13.20 6.29
N ALA A 85 -6.64 -12.19 5.59
CA ALA A 85 -6.45 -10.80 5.95
C ALA A 85 -6.98 -10.52 7.36
N TYR A 86 -8.17 -11.01 7.69
CA TYR A 86 -8.70 -10.90 9.06
C TYR A 86 -7.83 -11.61 10.09
N GLU A 87 -7.39 -12.85 9.83
CA GLU A 87 -6.52 -13.60 10.75
C GLU A 87 -5.21 -12.88 11.06
N TYR A 88 -4.66 -12.15 10.08
CA TYR A 88 -3.42 -11.39 10.22
C TYR A 88 -3.66 -9.92 10.61
N GLY A 89 -4.88 -9.53 10.97
CA GLY A 89 -5.23 -8.19 11.43
C GLY A 89 -5.19 -7.11 10.36
N TRP A 90 -5.27 -7.48 9.09
CA TRP A 90 -5.39 -6.52 7.97
C TRP A 90 -6.84 -6.03 7.87
N HIS A 91 -7.00 -4.84 7.28
CA HIS A 91 -8.31 -4.26 7.03
C HIS A 91 -8.93 -4.86 5.76
N VAL A 92 -10.21 -5.21 5.85
CA VAL A 92 -11.02 -5.70 4.74
C VAL A 92 -12.24 -4.79 4.59
N SER A 93 -12.40 -4.25 3.39
CA SER A 93 -13.42 -3.25 3.06
C SER A 93 -14.31 -3.73 1.91
N SER A 94 -15.55 -3.25 1.89
CA SER A 94 -16.41 -3.29 0.69
C SER A 94 -16.28 -2.05 -0.19
N ARG A 95 -15.54 -1.04 0.28
CA ARG A 95 -15.25 0.20 -0.45
C ARG A 95 -13.83 0.17 -1.02
N PRO A 96 -13.66 0.49 -2.31
CA PRO A 96 -12.36 0.46 -2.96
C PRO A 96 -11.45 1.60 -2.50
N SER A 97 -10.15 1.35 -2.51
CA SER A 97 -9.10 2.37 -2.40
C SER A 97 -7.94 2.02 -3.32
N VAL A 98 -7.26 3.03 -3.84
CA VAL A 98 -6.08 2.83 -4.69
C VAL A 98 -4.97 2.17 -3.87
N GLY A 99 -4.31 1.16 -4.44
CA GLY A 99 -3.26 0.39 -3.79
C GLY A 99 -3.75 -0.76 -2.91
N ALA A 100 -5.06 -0.89 -2.70
CA ALA A 100 -5.62 -2.09 -2.05
C ALA A 100 -5.58 -3.29 -3.00
N ILE A 101 -5.52 -4.49 -2.43
CA ILE A 101 -5.75 -5.73 -3.18
C ILE A 101 -7.27 -5.91 -3.32
N MET A 102 -7.77 -5.95 -4.56
CA MET A 102 -9.13 -6.41 -4.83
C MET A 102 -9.14 -7.94 -4.82
N GLN A 103 -10.10 -8.53 -4.13
CA GLN A 103 -10.45 -9.95 -4.18
C GLN A 103 -11.85 -10.15 -4.77
N LEU A 104 -11.97 -11.11 -5.68
CA LEU A 104 -13.23 -11.74 -6.07
C LEU A 104 -13.36 -13.12 -5.42
N LEU A 105 -14.53 -13.42 -4.86
CA LEU A 105 -14.90 -14.79 -4.53
C LEU A 105 -15.13 -15.62 -5.80
N GLY A 106 -15.14 -16.94 -5.66
CA GLY A 106 -15.41 -17.84 -6.77
C GLY A 106 -16.79 -17.58 -7.40
N GLY A 107 -16.85 -17.59 -8.74
CA GLY A 107 -18.06 -17.32 -9.51
C GLY A 107 -18.44 -15.83 -9.64
N VAL A 108 -17.72 -14.93 -8.97
CA VAL A 108 -18.03 -13.49 -9.00
C VAL A 108 -17.33 -12.83 -10.17
N GLN A 109 -18.08 -12.07 -10.99
CA GLN A 109 -17.55 -11.27 -12.10
C GLN A 109 -16.60 -12.04 -13.05
N GLY A 110 -16.91 -13.31 -13.30
CA GLY A 110 -16.13 -14.19 -14.19
C GLY A 110 -15.00 -14.95 -13.50
N ALA A 111 -14.82 -14.82 -12.19
CA ALA A 111 -13.80 -15.58 -11.46
C ALA A 111 -14.15 -17.08 -11.43
N GLY A 112 -13.14 -17.92 -11.65
CA GLY A 112 -13.25 -19.37 -11.43
C GLY A 112 -13.43 -19.72 -9.94
N PRO A 113 -13.54 -21.02 -9.58
CA PRO A 113 -13.78 -21.45 -8.21
C PRO A 113 -12.69 -21.04 -7.21
N PHE A 114 -11.46 -20.82 -7.68
CA PHE A 114 -10.35 -20.34 -6.85
C PHE A 114 -10.40 -18.84 -6.52
N GLY A 115 -11.40 -18.11 -7.03
CA GLY A 115 -11.48 -16.66 -6.92
C GLY A 115 -10.46 -15.95 -7.80
N HIS A 116 -10.28 -14.65 -7.56
CA HIS A 116 -9.28 -13.85 -8.26
C HIS A 116 -8.79 -12.71 -7.38
N VAL A 117 -7.52 -12.33 -7.51
CA VAL A 117 -6.96 -11.15 -6.83
C VAL A 117 -6.14 -10.29 -7.78
N GLY A 118 -6.11 -8.99 -7.52
CA GLY A 118 -5.30 -8.01 -8.23
C GLY A 118 -5.16 -6.73 -7.42
N VAL A 119 -4.40 -5.76 -7.90
CA VAL A 119 -4.20 -4.47 -7.21
C VAL A 119 -5.04 -3.38 -7.85
N VAL A 120 -5.74 -2.59 -7.02
CA VAL A 120 -6.53 -1.45 -7.48
C VAL A 120 -5.59 -0.33 -7.89
N GLU A 121 -5.49 -0.06 -9.19
CA GLU A 121 -4.67 1.01 -9.74
C GLU A 121 -5.45 2.33 -9.83
N LYS A 122 -6.79 2.24 -9.97
CA LYS A 122 -7.66 3.42 -10.03
C LYS A 122 -9.06 3.12 -9.55
N VAL A 123 -9.65 4.07 -8.81
CA VAL A 123 -11.10 4.09 -8.54
C VAL A 123 -11.76 5.09 -9.50
N LEU A 124 -12.81 4.65 -10.19
CA LEU A 124 -13.56 5.46 -11.15
C LEU A 124 -14.73 6.17 -10.45
N ASN A 125 -15.22 7.26 -11.06
CA ASN A 125 -16.29 8.10 -10.48
C ASN A 125 -17.59 7.33 -10.20
N ASN A 126 -17.85 6.26 -10.93
CA ASN A 126 -19.02 5.39 -10.74
C ASN A 126 -18.83 4.30 -9.67
N GLY A 127 -17.69 4.29 -8.97
CA GLY A 127 -17.36 3.31 -7.93
C GLY A 127 -16.79 1.98 -8.43
N SER A 128 -16.59 1.82 -9.74
CA SER A 128 -15.84 0.70 -10.31
C SER A 128 -14.34 0.92 -10.18
N VAL A 129 -13.57 -0.16 -10.26
CA VAL A 129 -12.11 -0.13 -10.08
C VAL A 129 -11.39 -0.67 -11.30
N VAL A 130 -10.31 0.00 -11.70
CA VAL A 130 -9.33 -0.56 -12.63
C VAL A 130 -8.31 -1.33 -11.83
N VAL A 131 -8.17 -2.61 -12.14
CA VAL A 131 -7.33 -3.54 -11.39
C VAL A 131 -6.27 -4.15 -12.32
N SER A 132 -5.02 -4.13 -11.87
CA SER A 132 -3.92 -4.86 -12.48
C SER A 132 -3.85 -6.29 -11.92
N SER A 133 -3.71 -7.29 -12.78
CA SER A 133 -3.55 -8.69 -12.37
C SER A 133 -2.83 -9.53 -13.42
N MET A 134 -2.32 -10.70 -13.04
CA MET A 134 -1.93 -11.76 -13.97
C MET A 134 -2.97 -12.87 -13.98
N ASN A 135 -2.86 -13.79 -14.94
CA ASN A 135 -3.75 -14.94 -15.09
C ASN A 135 -5.23 -14.57 -15.23
N TRP A 136 -5.50 -13.46 -15.92
CA TRP A 136 -6.84 -13.01 -16.25
C TRP A 136 -6.92 -12.61 -17.73
N GLY A 137 -7.81 -13.25 -18.47
CA GLY A 137 -7.94 -13.10 -19.91
C GLY A 137 -7.09 -14.10 -20.71
N VAL A 138 -6.78 -13.75 -21.97
CA VAL A 138 -6.25 -14.69 -22.97
C VAL A 138 -4.77 -15.05 -22.75
N ASN A 139 -3.96 -14.12 -22.23
CA ASN A 139 -2.54 -14.36 -21.98
C ASN A 139 -2.28 -14.46 -20.46
N PRO A 140 -2.16 -15.68 -19.90
CA PRO A 140 -2.09 -15.85 -18.46
C PRO A 140 -0.79 -15.32 -17.83
N LEU A 141 0.29 -15.21 -18.60
CA LEU A 141 1.60 -14.74 -18.11
C LEU A 141 1.80 -13.24 -18.24
N ALA A 142 0.88 -12.53 -18.90
CA ALA A 142 0.94 -11.08 -19.03
C ALA A 142 0.15 -10.40 -17.90
N VAL A 143 0.63 -9.23 -17.48
CA VAL A 143 -0.17 -8.31 -16.66
C VAL A 143 -1.28 -7.75 -17.53
N SER A 144 -2.51 -7.82 -17.06
CA SER A 144 -3.68 -7.25 -17.70
C SER A 144 -4.39 -6.28 -16.76
N TYR A 145 -5.12 -5.33 -17.35
CA TYR A 145 -5.90 -4.33 -16.64
C TYR A 145 -7.37 -4.52 -16.98
N TRP A 146 -8.20 -4.74 -15.95
CA TRP A 146 -9.63 -4.96 -16.12
C TRP A 146 -10.43 -4.12 -15.13
N THR A 147 -11.63 -3.75 -15.55
CA THR A 147 -12.56 -2.99 -14.71
C THR A 147 -13.50 -3.94 -13.98
N PHE A 148 -13.57 -3.83 -12.66
CA PHE A 148 -14.49 -4.59 -11.82
C PHE A 148 -15.44 -3.65 -11.07
N GLN A 149 -16.65 -4.13 -10.82
CA GLN A 149 -17.62 -3.44 -9.98
C GLN A 149 -17.37 -3.80 -8.52
N SER A 150 -17.60 -2.85 -7.62
CA SER A 150 -17.77 -3.16 -6.19
C SER A 150 -19.12 -3.85 -5.97
N GLY A 151 -19.25 -4.71 -4.95
CA GLY A 151 -20.51 -5.38 -4.66
C GLY A 151 -20.35 -6.68 -3.88
N PRO A 152 -21.43 -7.47 -3.74
CA PRO A 152 -21.38 -8.77 -3.07
C PRO A 152 -20.28 -9.67 -3.63
N GLY A 153 -19.45 -10.21 -2.74
CA GLY A 153 -18.34 -11.09 -3.11
C GLY A 153 -17.11 -10.39 -3.68
N VAL A 154 -17.04 -9.06 -3.59
CA VAL A 154 -15.88 -8.24 -3.93
C VAL A 154 -15.38 -7.56 -2.67
N TYR A 155 -14.10 -7.75 -2.35
CA TYR A 155 -13.48 -7.21 -1.15
C TYR A 155 -12.20 -6.47 -1.48
N PHE A 156 -11.85 -5.48 -0.66
CA PHE A 156 -10.63 -4.69 -0.78
C PHE A 156 -9.81 -4.85 0.48
N ILE A 157 -8.60 -5.38 0.32
CA ILE A 157 -7.69 -5.79 1.39
C ILE A 157 -6.52 -4.82 1.43
N SER A 158 -6.24 -4.27 2.60
CA SER A 158 -5.12 -3.38 2.84
C SER A 158 -4.59 -3.59 4.26
N ARG A 159 -3.29 -3.40 4.46
CA ARG A 159 -2.75 -3.26 5.81
C ARG A 159 -3.27 -1.96 6.42
N THR A 160 -3.62 -2.00 7.70
CA THR A 160 -4.04 -0.86 8.53
C THR A 160 -2.98 0.23 8.59
#